data_AF-A0A538T4I6-F1
#
_entry.id   AF-A0A538T4I6-F1
#
_cell.length_a   1.000
_cell.length_b   1.000
_cell.length_c   1.000
_cell.angle_alpha   90.00
_cell.angle_beta   90.00
_cell.angle_gamma   90.00
#
_symmetry.space_group_name_H-M   'P 1'
#
loop_
_entity.id
_entity.type
_entity.pdbx_description
1 polymer ?
#
loop_
_entity_poly.entity_id
_entity_poly.type
_entity_poly.pdbx_seq_one_letter_code
_entity_poly.pdbx_strand_id
1 'polypeptide(L)'
;MPRGSKARRRGRAGKEQAPLPGGRSRGAVGWTVLVPVLVTLVLNLPSLGLGYFWDDFYFLTSQGQGGYRNYLLPDPKTAFYRPIPQGAYFALLRLGDPSNGMLGHILNLALLAGAVALLVLFVSDLRGSRAGLFSGLIFASYGPVASLVAWVSCNQDLLAIAFVLAAFYLRHKGKDLPALACASAALLCKEPAVAALPMLVFWDRIVGRQPSRSRFHFVAYGSVFLLWVLIHPGIHLLAARGFRTGATSYVGMEHPERWGKYLLRYAMTLLNLPPWGLSVSWWSDRAN
;
A
#
# COMPACT_ATOMS: atom_id res chain seq x y z
N MET A 1 -17.08 18.10 78.39
CA MET A 1 -16.96 16.97 77.44
C MET A 1 -16.91 17.52 76.02
N PRO A 2 -16.08 16.96 75.12
CA PRO A 2 -15.52 17.69 73.99
C PRO A 2 -16.26 17.49 72.66
N ARG A 3 -15.98 18.45 71.76
CA ARG A 3 -16.43 18.64 70.38
C ARG A 3 -16.00 17.50 69.43
N GLY A 4 -16.76 17.29 68.35
CA GLY A 4 -16.38 16.42 67.23
C GLY A 4 -17.17 16.68 65.94
N SER A 5 -17.00 17.86 65.35
CA SER A 5 -17.49 18.20 64.01
C SER A 5 -16.66 17.44 62.94
N LYS A 6 -17.30 16.53 62.20
CA LYS A 6 -16.68 15.84 61.06
C LYS A 6 -16.86 16.66 59.79
N ALA A 7 -15.84 17.45 59.47
CA ALA A 7 -15.70 18.17 58.22
C ALA A 7 -15.57 17.19 57.04
N ARG A 8 -16.54 17.23 56.12
CA ARG A 8 -16.57 16.49 54.86
C ARG A 8 -15.66 17.18 53.84
N ARG A 9 -14.37 16.81 53.81
CA ARG A 9 -13.42 17.26 52.78
C ARG A 9 -13.74 16.56 51.45
N ARG A 10 -14.43 17.26 50.55
CA ARG A 10 -14.53 16.92 49.12
C ARG A 10 -13.14 17.08 48.49
N GLY A 11 -12.48 15.95 48.25
CA GLY A 11 -11.30 15.90 47.38
C GLY A 11 -11.71 16.19 45.95
N ARG A 12 -11.50 17.44 45.52
CA ARG A 12 -11.61 17.85 44.12
C ARG A 12 -10.34 17.33 43.43
N ALA A 13 -10.42 16.10 42.92
CA ALA A 13 -9.38 15.53 42.07
C ALA A 13 -9.10 16.50 40.93
N GLY A 14 -7.87 17.02 40.88
CA GLY A 14 -7.38 17.83 39.79
C GLY A 14 -7.51 17.01 38.52
N LYS A 15 -8.44 17.41 37.63
CA LYS A 15 -8.38 17.05 36.23
C LYS A 15 -7.08 17.65 35.71
N GLU A 16 -6.04 16.85 35.67
CA GLU A 16 -4.85 17.04 34.86
C GLU A 16 -5.37 17.30 33.44
N GLN A 17 -5.37 18.57 33.05
CA GLN A 17 -5.77 18.97 31.71
C GLN A 17 -4.71 18.42 30.78
N ALA A 18 -5.06 17.35 30.07
CA ALA A 18 -4.27 16.85 28.96
C ALA A 18 -3.92 18.03 28.04
N PRO A 19 -2.67 18.15 27.57
CA PRO A 19 -2.26 19.24 26.71
C PRO A 19 -3.20 19.32 25.52
N LEU A 20 -3.83 20.48 25.32
CA LEU A 20 -4.63 20.73 24.13
C LEU A 20 -3.75 20.47 22.91
N PRO A 21 -4.17 19.64 21.94
CA PRO A 21 -3.39 19.41 20.73
C PRO A 21 -3.19 20.76 20.05
N GLY A 22 -1.95 21.24 20.04
CA GLY A 22 -1.57 22.55 19.56
C GLY A 22 -2.16 22.81 18.18
N GLY A 23 -2.88 23.92 18.05
CA GLY A 23 -3.48 24.37 16.80
C GLY A 23 -2.40 24.49 15.73
N ARG A 24 -2.30 23.48 14.86
CA ARG A 24 -1.38 23.50 13.72
C ARG A 24 -1.82 24.63 12.79
N SER A 25 -0.92 25.55 12.47
CA SER A 25 -1.19 26.55 11.44
C SER A 25 -1.49 25.82 10.13
N ARG A 26 -2.65 26.11 9.52
CA ARG A 26 -3.09 25.46 8.27
C ARG A 26 -2.04 25.59 7.16
N GLY A 27 -1.24 26.66 7.17
CA GLY A 27 -0.17 26.91 6.20
C GLY A 27 1.03 25.97 6.30
N ALA A 28 1.38 25.47 7.49
CA ALA A 28 2.53 24.56 7.65
C ALA A 28 2.26 23.17 7.06
N VAL A 29 1.00 22.72 7.09
CA VAL A 29 0.59 21.41 6.54
C VAL A 29 0.65 21.42 5.01
N GLY A 30 0.27 22.54 4.39
CA GLY A 30 0.29 22.69 2.92
C GLY A 30 1.66 22.44 2.32
N TRP A 31 2.70 23.11 2.83
CA TRP A 31 4.07 22.94 2.33
C TRP A 31 4.64 21.54 2.59
N THR A 32 4.34 20.94 3.74
CA THR A 32 4.87 19.61 4.07
C THR A 32 4.38 18.52 3.11
N VAL A 33 3.19 18.67 2.53
CA VAL A 33 2.64 17.77 1.50
C VAL A 33 3.07 18.20 0.11
N LEU A 34 3.03 19.51 -0.18
CA LEU A 34 3.31 20.05 -1.50
C LEU A 34 4.72 19.69 -1.98
N VAL A 35 5.75 19.85 -1.13
CA VAL A 35 7.14 19.62 -1.54
C VAL A 35 7.38 18.16 -1.97
N PRO A 36 7.05 17.12 -1.16
CA PRO A 36 7.18 15.73 -1.60
C PRO A 36 6.39 15.38 -2.86
N VAL A 37 5.18 15.94 -3.01
CA VAL A 37 4.35 15.73 -4.20
C VAL A 37 5.04 16.33 -5.43
N LEU A 38 5.53 17.57 -5.36
CA LEU A 38 6.27 18.18 -6.46
C LEU A 38 7.53 17.39 -6.83
N VAL A 39 8.30 16.94 -5.83
CA VAL A 39 9.47 16.06 -6.07
C VAL A 39 9.06 14.79 -6.78
N THR A 40 7.96 14.16 -6.36
CA THR A 40 7.40 12.96 -7.02
C THR A 40 7.08 13.25 -8.49
N LEU A 41 6.38 14.34 -8.78
CA LEU A 41 6.02 14.70 -10.15
C LEU A 41 7.25 14.95 -11.04
N VAL A 42 8.21 15.72 -10.54
CA VAL A 42 9.43 16.08 -11.29
C VAL A 42 10.29 14.85 -11.57
N LEU A 43 10.55 14.01 -10.57
CA LEU A 43 11.41 12.83 -10.74
C LEU A 43 10.80 11.77 -11.66
N ASN A 44 9.46 11.73 -11.78
CA ASN A 44 8.76 10.74 -12.58
C ASN A 44 8.30 11.26 -13.95
N LEU A 45 8.50 12.55 -14.25
CA LEU A 45 8.10 13.16 -15.51
C LEU A 45 8.64 12.44 -16.76
N PRO A 46 9.90 11.95 -16.80
CA PRO A 46 10.41 11.19 -17.93
C PRO A 46 9.63 9.91 -18.23
N SER A 47 9.00 9.31 -17.22
CA SER A 47 8.22 8.07 -17.37
C SER A 47 6.98 8.26 -18.25
N LEU A 48 6.50 9.50 -18.41
CA LEU A 48 5.35 9.81 -19.27
C LEU A 48 5.66 9.69 -20.77
N GLY A 49 6.94 9.70 -21.14
CA GLY A 49 7.38 9.55 -22.54
C GLY A 49 7.52 8.10 -22.99
N LEU A 50 7.24 7.14 -22.10
CA LEU A 50 7.28 5.71 -22.41
C LEU A 50 5.93 5.27 -23.01
N GLY A 51 5.97 4.20 -23.79
CA GLY A 51 4.76 3.49 -24.19
C GLY A 51 4.49 2.29 -23.29
N TYR A 52 3.44 1.53 -23.60
CA TYR A 52 3.18 0.26 -22.93
C TYR A 52 4.31 -0.76 -23.13
N PHE A 53 4.61 -1.57 -22.11
CA PHE A 53 5.55 -2.69 -22.23
C PHE A 53 5.22 -3.85 -21.28
N TRP A 54 5.76 -5.04 -21.62
CA TRP A 54 5.58 -6.30 -20.88
C TRP A 54 4.10 -6.61 -20.60
N ASP A 55 3.73 -6.73 -19.31
CA ASP A 55 2.38 -7.10 -18.88
C ASP A 55 1.30 -6.08 -19.30
N ASP A 56 1.69 -4.85 -19.67
CA ASP A 56 0.74 -3.85 -20.17
C ASP A 56 0.02 -4.35 -21.41
N PHE A 57 0.77 -4.93 -22.36
CA PHE A 57 0.18 -5.53 -23.56
C PHE A 57 -0.65 -6.77 -23.22
N TYR A 58 -0.23 -7.56 -22.23
CA TYR A 58 -0.97 -8.74 -21.80
C TYR A 58 -2.37 -8.35 -21.30
N PHE A 59 -2.47 -7.31 -20.46
CA PHE A 59 -3.75 -6.84 -19.93
C PHE A 59 -4.58 -6.05 -20.97
N LEU A 60 -3.94 -5.30 -21.88
CA LEU A 60 -4.64 -4.51 -22.91
C LEU A 60 -5.18 -5.34 -24.08
N THR A 61 -4.45 -6.38 -24.50
CA THR A 61 -4.77 -7.15 -25.71
C THR A 61 -5.57 -8.43 -25.43
N SER A 62 -5.87 -8.74 -24.16
CA SER A 62 -6.68 -9.90 -23.75
C SER A 62 -6.19 -11.27 -24.25
N GLN A 63 -4.90 -11.40 -24.59
CA GLN A 63 -4.21 -12.65 -24.97
C GLN A 63 -3.99 -13.60 -23.77
N GLY A 64 -4.95 -13.67 -22.85
CA GLY A 64 -4.88 -14.45 -21.61
C GLY A 64 -6.17 -15.14 -21.16
N GLN A 65 -7.30 -14.96 -21.88
CA GLN A 65 -8.63 -15.61 -21.74
C GLN A 65 -9.84 -14.65 -21.74
N GLY A 66 -9.85 -13.59 -22.57
CA GLY A 66 -11.05 -12.79 -22.90
C GLY A 66 -11.10 -11.36 -22.31
N GLY A 67 -12.15 -10.60 -22.64
CA GLY A 67 -12.25 -9.15 -22.36
C GLY A 67 -12.15 -8.79 -20.88
N TYR A 68 -11.88 -7.50 -20.56
CA TYR A 68 -11.64 -6.97 -19.20
C TYR A 68 -12.60 -7.45 -18.10
N ARG A 69 -13.83 -7.81 -18.46
CA ARG A 69 -14.84 -8.37 -17.56
C ARG A 69 -14.39 -9.67 -16.90
N ASN A 70 -13.53 -10.44 -17.55
CA ASN A 70 -13.04 -11.72 -17.05
C ASN A 70 -12.10 -11.56 -15.85
N TYR A 71 -11.51 -10.37 -15.67
CA TYR A 71 -10.72 -10.07 -14.48
C TYR A 71 -11.59 -9.62 -13.29
N LEU A 72 -12.86 -9.28 -13.50
CA LEU A 72 -13.76 -8.84 -12.41
C LEU A 72 -14.21 -10.02 -11.54
N LEU A 73 -14.27 -11.22 -12.11
CA LEU A 73 -14.65 -12.45 -11.42
C LEU A 73 -13.43 -13.36 -11.23
N PRO A 74 -13.37 -14.15 -10.15
CA PRO A 74 -12.31 -15.13 -9.97
C PRO A 74 -12.32 -16.19 -11.09
N ASP A 75 -11.16 -16.45 -11.70
CA ASP A 75 -10.95 -17.56 -12.64
C ASP A 75 -10.18 -18.69 -11.94
N PRO A 76 -10.76 -19.90 -11.79
CA PRO A 76 -10.08 -21.02 -11.15
C PRO A 76 -8.82 -21.49 -11.88
N LYS A 77 -8.58 -21.06 -13.13
CA LYS A 77 -7.40 -21.42 -13.92
C LYS A 77 -6.21 -20.49 -13.72
N THR A 78 -6.41 -19.32 -13.09
CA THR A 78 -5.34 -18.32 -12.91
C THR A 78 -4.88 -18.27 -11.46
N ALA A 79 -3.60 -17.97 -11.25
CA ALA A 79 -3.04 -17.85 -9.90
C ALA A 79 -3.42 -16.54 -9.21
N PHE A 80 -3.87 -15.54 -9.97
CA PHE A 80 -4.09 -14.17 -9.48
C PHE A 80 -5.54 -13.77 -9.61
N TYR A 81 -6.04 -13.06 -8.61
CA TYR A 81 -7.33 -12.38 -8.69
C TYR A 81 -7.19 -10.93 -8.22
N ARG A 82 -7.13 -10.02 -9.21
CA ARG A 82 -6.88 -8.59 -8.99
C ARG A 82 -7.90 -7.74 -9.76
N PRO A 83 -9.18 -7.77 -9.38
CA PRO A 83 -10.27 -7.21 -10.20
C PRO A 83 -10.22 -5.69 -10.37
N ILE A 84 -9.65 -4.95 -9.41
CA ILE A 84 -9.53 -3.50 -9.50
C ILE A 84 -8.48 -3.11 -10.56
N PRO A 85 -7.20 -3.52 -10.43
CA PRO A 85 -6.18 -3.14 -11.40
C PRO A 85 -6.33 -3.85 -12.75
N GLN A 86 -6.62 -5.15 -12.79
CA GLN A 86 -6.69 -5.89 -14.06
C GLN A 86 -8.04 -5.74 -14.76
N GLY A 87 -9.13 -5.59 -13.99
CA GLY A 87 -10.47 -5.41 -14.53
C GLY A 87 -10.80 -3.95 -14.78
N ALA A 88 -11.08 -3.19 -13.72
CA ALA A 88 -11.61 -1.84 -13.83
C ALA A 88 -10.61 -0.85 -14.46
N TYR A 89 -9.35 -0.86 -14.03
CA TYR A 89 -8.34 0.08 -14.50
C TYR A 89 -7.95 -0.16 -15.96
N PHE A 90 -7.66 -1.40 -16.36
CA PHE A 90 -7.38 -1.70 -17.77
C PHE A 90 -8.61 -1.61 -18.68
N ALA A 91 -9.84 -1.78 -18.15
CA ALA A 91 -11.05 -1.44 -18.91
C ALA A 91 -11.09 0.05 -19.26
N LEU A 92 -10.78 0.92 -18.31
CA LEU A 92 -10.69 2.36 -18.54
C LEU A 92 -9.61 2.68 -19.60
N LEU A 93 -8.42 2.10 -19.47
CA LEU A 93 -7.35 2.33 -20.45
C LEU A 93 -7.70 1.82 -21.83
N ARG A 94 -8.36 0.67 -21.96
CA ARG A 94 -8.79 0.16 -23.25
C ARG A 94 -9.76 1.11 -23.96
N LEU A 95 -10.59 1.83 -23.21
CA LEU A 95 -11.56 2.78 -23.74
C LEU A 95 -10.95 4.16 -24.03
N GLY A 96 -10.00 4.61 -23.21
CA GLY A 96 -9.44 5.98 -23.29
C GLY A 96 -8.07 6.10 -23.93
N ASP A 97 -7.26 5.05 -23.90
CA ASP A 97 -5.87 5.02 -24.38
C ASP A 97 -5.39 3.59 -24.71
N PRO A 98 -5.90 3.00 -25.81
CA PRO A 98 -5.63 1.60 -26.13
C PRO A 98 -4.21 1.33 -26.65
N SER A 99 -3.41 2.35 -26.97
CA SER A 99 -2.13 2.17 -27.67
C SER A 99 -0.99 3.11 -27.26
N ASN A 100 -1.25 4.28 -26.68
CA ASN A 100 -0.19 5.27 -26.41
C ASN A 100 0.47 5.02 -25.05
N GLY A 101 -0.31 4.81 -23.99
CA GLY A 101 0.19 4.60 -22.63
C GLY A 101 0.15 5.84 -21.76
N MET A 102 0.10 7.03 -22.38
CA MET A 102 0.04 8.33 -21.70
C MET A 102 -1.01 8.39 -20.58
N LEU A 103 -2.25 7.92 -20.82
CA LEU A 103 -3.29 7.93 -19.80
C LEU A 103 -2.91 7.02 -18.63
N GLY A 104 -2.36 5.83 -18.91
CA GLY A 104 -1.88 4.90 -17.90
C GLY A 104 -0.77 5.48 -17.03
N HIS A 105 0.20 6.16 -17.65
CA HIS A 105 1.29 6.80 -16.92
C HIS A 105 0.82 8.00 -16.09
N ILE A 106 -0.09 8.83 -16.62
CA ILE A 106 -0.70 9.95 -15.87
C ILE A 106 -1.47 9.43 -14.66
N LEU A 107 -2.29 8.39 -14.82
CA LEU A 107 -3.04 7.79 -13.74
C LEU A 107 -2.12 7.17 -12.68
N ASN A 108 -1.07 6.44 -13.09
CA ASN A 108 -0.07 5.92 -12.14
C ASN A 108 0.67 7.05 -11.41
N LEU A 109 1.05 8.11 -12.10
CA LEU A 109 1.70 9.27 -11.49
C LEU A 109 0.78 9.95 -10.47
N ALA A 110 -0.51 10.10 -10.80
CA ALA A 110 -1.51 10.65 -9.88
C ALA A 110 -1.71 9.76 -8.65
N LEU A 111 -1.77 8.44 -8.84
CA LEU A 111 -1.85 7.47 -7.74
C LEU A 111 -0.62 7.54 -6.83
N LEU A 112 0.58 7.62 -7.41
CA LEU A 112 1.82 7.76 -6.68
C LEU A 112 1.86 9.08 -5.88
N ALA A 113 1.52 10.20 -6.51
CA ALA A 113 1.44 11.49 -5.84
C ALA A 113 0.42 11.47 -4.68
N GLY A 114 -0.73 10.82 -4.89
CA GLY A 114 -1.73 10.59 -3.85
C GLY A 114 -1.21 9.74 -2.70
N ALA A 115 -0.48 8.66 -2.99
CA ALA A 115 0.16 7.80 -1.99
C ALA A 115 1.22 8.56 -1.17
N VAL A 116 2.06 9.36 -1.82
CA VAL A 116 3.05 10.23 -1.16
C VAL A 116 2.35 11.24 -0.24
N ALA A 117 1.29 11.88 -0.72
CA ALA A 117 0.51 12.82 0.10
C ALA A 117 -0.12 12.13 1.32
N LEU A 118 -0.73 10.96 1.14
CA LEU A 118 -1.29 10.17 2.24
C LEU A 118 -0.23 9.75 3.26
N LEU A 119 0.95 9.33 2.80
CA LEU A 119 2.07 8.98 3.67
C LEU A 119 2.50 10.19 4.52
N VAL A 120 2.69 11.35 3.88
CA VAL A 120 3.06 12.59 4.57
C VAL A 120 2.02 12.96 5.63
N LEU A 121 0.73 12.94 5.28
CA LEU A 121 -0.36 13.28 6.20
C LEU A 121 -0.39 12.30 7.39
N PHE A 122 -0.29 11.01 7.11
CA PHE A 122 -0.32 9.97 8.12
C PHE A 122 0.85 10.05 9.09
N VAL A 123 2.07 10.17 8.58
CA VAL A 123 3.28 10.28 9.41
C VAL A 123 3.31 11.63 10.15
N SER A 124 2.81 12.71 9.53
CA SER A 124 2.65 14.00 10.20
C SER A 124 1.75 13.91 11.42
N ASP A 125 0.67 13.13 11.35
CA ASP A 125 -0.22 12.92 12.48
C ASP A 125 0.38 12.02 13.56
N LEU A 126 1.22 11.07 13.17
CA LEU A 126 1.90 10.20 14.13
C LEU A 126 3.05 10.88 14.86
N ARG A 127 3.91 11.62 14.15
CA ARG A 127 5.22 12.07 14.64
C ARG A 127 5.52 13.55 14.35
N GLY A 128 4.56 14.31 13.81
CA GLY A 128 4.70 15.74 13.51
C GLY A 128 5.16 16.03 12.07
N SER A 129 4.97 17.27 11.64
CA SER A 129 5.07 17.66 10.22
C SER A 129 6.44 17.42 9.59
N ARG A 130 7.54 17.55 10.36
CA ARG A 130 8.90 17.27 9.87
C ARG A 130 9.07 15.80 9.49
N ALA A 131 8.58 14.90 10.34
CA ALA A 131 8.63 13.47 10.05
C ALA A 131 7.80 13.12 8.81
N GLY A 132 6.63 13.74 8.66
CA GLY A 132 5.81 13.62 7.45
C GLY A 132 6.57 14.06 6.20
N LEU A 133 7.13 15.27 6.21
CA LEU A 133 7.92 15.81 5.10
C LEU A 133 9.06 14.85 4.70
N PHE A 134 9.88 14.41 5.66
CA PHE A 134 10.98 13.49 5.38
C PHE A 134 10.51 12.13 4.86
N SER A 135 9.43 11.57 5.42
CA SER A 135 8.88 10.31 4.93
C SER A 135 8.42 10.40 3.48
N GLY A 136 7.77 11.51 3.11
CA GLY A 136 7.36 11.76 1.74
C GLY A 136 8.54 11.94 0.80
N LEU A 137 9.56 12.70 1.20
CA LEU A 137 10.77 12.91 0.38
C LEU A 137 11.53 11.62 0.14
N ILE A 138 11.74 10.81 1.19
CA ILE A 138 12.43 9.52 1.10
C ILE A 138 11.66 8.57 0.17
N PHE A 139 10.33 8.52 0.29
CA PHE A 139 9.53 7.67 -0.58
C PHE A 139 9.54 8.19 -2.03
N ALA A 140 9.38 9.49 -2.24
CA ALA A 140 9.40 10.10 -3.57
C ALA A 140 10.74 9.92 -4.31
N SER A 141 11.86 9.87 -3.59
CA SER A 141 13.20 9.67 -4.15
C SER A 141 13.67 8.22 -4.16
N TYR A 142 12.82 7.26 -3.75
CA TYR A 142 13.18 5.85 -3.74
C TYR A 142 13.32 5.33 -5.18
N GLY A 143 14.48 4.77 -5.54
CA GLY A 143 14.84 4.46 -6.93
C GLY A 143 13.81 3.61 -7.68
N PRO A 144 13.23 2.56 -7.07
CA PRO A 144 12.19 1.75 -7.69
C PRO A 144 10.88 2.49 -7.99
N VAL A 145 10.63 3.67 -7.43
CA VAL A 145 9.35 4.39 -7.62
C VAL A 145 9.12 4.81 -9.06
N ALA A 146 10.18 5.14 -9.82
CA ALA A 146 10.09 5.43 -11.24
C ALA A 146 9.43 4.28 -12.02
N SER A 147 9.75 3.03 -11.66
CA SER A 147 9.16 1.85 -12.30
C SER A 147 7.66 1.72 -12.04
N LEU A 148 7.14 2.28 -10.94
CA LEU A 148 5.71 2.24 -10.63
C LEU A 148 4.90 3.13 -11.58
N VAL A 149 5.51 4.21 -12.09
CA VAL A 149 4.89 5.11 -13.07
C VAL A 149 5.14 4.62 -14.50
N ALA A 150 6.39 4.25 -14.79
CA ALA A 150 6.84 3.81 -16.09
C ALA A 150 6.15 2.53 -16.56
N TRP A 151 5.94 1.55 -15.68
CA TRP A 151 5.27 0.30 -16.04
C TRP A 151 3.79 0.38 -15.64
N VAL A 152 2.88 0.50 -16.61
CA VAL A 152 1.47 0.79 -16.31
C VAL A 152 0.82 -0.30 -15.44
N SER A 153 1.23 -1.55 -15.62
CA SER A 153 0.78 -2.71 -14.83
C SER A 153 1.17 -2.64 -13.35
N CYS A 154 2.15 -1.81 -12.98
CA CYS A 154 2.44 -1.49 -11.57
C CYS A 154 1.30 -0.70 -10.89
N ASN A 155 0.22 -0.33 -11.60
CA ASN A 155 -0.98 0.24 -10.99
C ASN A 155 -1.53 -0.66 -9.86
N GLN A 156 -1.37 -1.99 -9.96
CA GLN A 156 -1.75 -2.93 -8.90
C GLN A 156 -0.98 -2.69 -7.60
N ASP A 157 0.30 -2.35 -7.67
CA ASP A 157 1.13 -1.96 -6.53
C ASP A 157 0.73 -0.58 -6.01
N LEU A 158 0.59 0.39 -6.90
CA LEU A 158 0.24 1.76 -6.52
C LEU A 158 -1.12 1.86 -5.83
N LEU A 159 -2.13 1.19 -6.38
CA LEU A 159 -3.45 1.12 -5.77
C LEU A 159 -3.40 0.39 -4.42
N ALA A 160 -2.68 -0.73 -4.33
CA ALA A 160 -2.51 -1.44 -3.06
C ALA A 160 -1.82 -0.56 -2.01
N ILE A 161 -0.74 0.14 -2.36
CA ILE A 161 -0.03 1.08 -1.49
C ILE A 161 -0.96 2.21 -1.06
N ALA A 162 -1.65 2.86 -2.00
CA ALA A 162 -2.55 3.98 -1.72
C ALA A 162 -3.69 3.55 -0.78
N PHE A 163 -4.31 2.40 -1.03
CA PHE A 163 -5.39 1.89 -0.18
C PHE A 163 -4.90 1.41 1.19
N VAL A 164 -3.71 0.80 1.30
CA VAL A 164 -3.11 0.44 2.59
C VAL A 164 -2.82 1.71 3.41
N LEU A 165 -2.20 2.73 2.81
CA LEU A 165 -1.93 4.01 3.48
C LEU A 165 -3.23 4.69 3.90
N ALA A 166 -4.25 4.71 3.04
CA ALA A 166 -5.57 5.23 3.37
C ALA A 166 -6.21 4.46 4.53
N ALA A 167 -6.12 3.12 4.53
CA ALA A 167 -6.65 2.28 5.60
C ALA A 167 -5.99 2.61 6.95
N PHE A 168 -4.66 2.70 7.00
CA PHE A 168 -3.95 3.11 8.21
C PHE A 168 -4.28 4.53 8.65
N TYR A 169 -4.33 5.48 7.71
CA TYR A 169 -4.66 6.87 8.01
C TYR A 169 -6.07 7.00 8.59
N LEU A 170 -7.06 6.37 7.95
CA LEU A 170 -8.45 6.37 8.39
C LEU A 170 -8.61 5.63 9.72
N ARG A 171 -7.95 4.48 9.90
CA ARG A 171 -7.95 3.73 11.15
C ARG A 171 -7.33 4.54 12.30
N HIS A 172 -6.26 5.28 12.01
CA HIS A 172 -5.62 6.18 12.96
C HIS A 172 -6.53 7.35 13.36
N LYS A 173 -7.39 7.82 12.45
CA LYS A 173 -8.43 8.82 12.71
C LYS A 173 -9.70 8.25 13.39
N GLY A 174 -9.75 6.95 13.66
CA GLY A 174 -10.92 6.29 14.25
C GLY A 174 -12.07 6.06 13.26
N LYS A 175 -11.82 6.19 11.95
CA LYS A 175 -12.81 5.94 10.89
C LYS A 175 -12.75 4.47 10.45
N ASP A 176 -13.27 3.59 11.31
CA ASP A 176 -13.14 2.14 11.15
C ASP A 176 -13.73 1.59 9.84
N LEU A 177 -14.95 1.98 9.47
CA LEU A 177 -15.63 1.45 8.27
C LEU A 177 -14.91 1.85 6.96
N PRO A 178 -14.60 3.15 6.73
CA PRO A 178 -13.77 3.53 5.57
C PRO A 178 -12.41 2.84 5.56
N ALA A 179 -11.77 2.65 6.72
CA ALA A 179 -10.49 1.94 6.80
C ALA A 179 -10.62 0.47 6.38
N LEU A 180 -11.69 -0.21 6.79
CA LEU A 180 -12.00 -1.58 6.39
C LEU A 180 -12.25 -1.68 4.88
N ALA A 181 -12.98 -0.72 4.31
CA ALA A 181 -13.24 -0.66 2.88
C ALA A 181 -11.92 -0.48 2.08
N CYS A 182 -11.05 0.43 2.51
CA CYS A 182 -9.73 0.60 1.90
C CYS A 182 -8.88 -0.66 2.03
N ALA A 183 -8.83 -1.30 3.19
CA ALA A 183 -8.06 -2.55 3.37
C ALA A 183 -8.57 -3.68 2.47
N SER A 184 -9.89 -3.78 2.30
CA SER A 184 -10.51 -4.75 1.39
C SER A 184 -10.17 -4.45 -0.06
N ALA A 185 -10.23 -3.17 -0.47
CA ALA A 185 -9.83 -2.75 -1.81
C ALA A 185 -8.34 -3.03 -2.08
N ALA A 186 -7.46 -2.82 -1.10
CA ALA A 186 -6.04 -3.14 -1.24
C ALA A 186 -5.79 -4.63 -1.53
N LEU A 187 -6.50 -5.54 -0.86
CA LEU A 187 -6.42 -6.99 -1.11
C LEU A 187 -6.90 -7.38 -2.52
N LEU A 188 -7.87 -6.65 -3.06
CA LEU A 188 -8.36 -6.82 -4.43
C LEU A 188 -7.43 -6.16 -5.47
N CYS A 189 -6.41 -5.41 -5.04
CA CYS A 189 -5.36 -4.89 -5.90
C CYS A 189 -4.15 -5.81 -5.93
N LYS A 190 -3.67 -6.26 -4.76
CA LYS A 190 -2.50 -7.14 -4.67
C LYS A 190 -2.46 -7.96 -3.38
N GLU A 191 -2.04 -9.21 -3.50
CA GLU A 191 -2.00 -10.19 -2.40
C GLU A 191 -1.11 -9.76 -1.22
N PRO A 192 0.08 -9.13 -1.42
CA PRO A 192 0.91 -8.67 -0.31
C PRO A 192 0.23 -7.69 0.65
N ALA A 193 -0.87 -7.03 0.24
CA ALA A 193 -1.66 -6.17 1.12
C ALA A 193 -2.22 -6.90 2.35
N VAL A 194 -2.32 -8.24 2.32
CA VAL A 194 -2.75 -9.06 3.46
C VAL A 194 -1.89 -8.85 4.70
N ALA A 195 -0.61 -8.49 4.52
CA ALA A 195 0.30 -8.19 5.62
C ALA A 195 -0.13 -6.96 6.45
N ALA A 196 -0.95 -6.06 5.88
CA ALA A 196 -1.48 -4.90 6.59
C ALA A 196 -2.58 -5.26 7.61
N LEU A 197 -3.30 -6.37 7.41
CA LEU A 197 -4.44 -6.74 8.26
C LEU A 197 -4.07 -6.94 9.75
N PRO A 198 -3.05 -7.75 10.11
CA PRO A 198 -2.67 -7.89 11.52
C PRO A 198 -2.23 -6.56 12.13
N MET A 199 -1.55 -5.72 11.35
CA MET A 199 -1.14 -4.38 11.81
C MET A 199 -2.34 -3.46 12.07
N LEU A 200 -3.39 -3.52 11.23
CA LEU A 200 -4.63 -2.77 11.43
C LEU A 200 -5.43 -3.26 12.65
N VAL A 201 -5.42 -4.58 12.91
CA VAL A 201 -6.04 -5.17 14.11
C VAL A 201 -5.32 -4.71 15.38
N PHE A 202 -3.99 -4.73 15.37
CA PHE A 202 -3.17 -4.36 16.54
C PHE A 202 -2.80 -2.87 16.60
N TRP A 203 -3.37 -2.05 15.72
CA TRP A 203 -2.97 -0.66 15.51
C TRP A 203 -2.95 0.15 16.81
N ASP A 204 -4.02 0.12 17.60
CA ASP A 204 -4.10 0.90 18.85
C ASP A 204 -2.96 0.53 19.82
N ARG A 205 -2.59 -0.75 19.91
CA ARG A 205 -1.47 -1.20 20.75
C ARG A 205 -0.13 -0.70 20.21
N ILE A 206 0.07 -0.77 18.90
CA ILE A 206 1.30 -0.31 18.23
C ILE A 206 1.53 1.19 18.46
N VAL A 207 0.45 1.99 18.44
CA VAL A 207 0.54 3.44 18.69
C VAL A 207 0.37 3.83 20.17
N GLY A 208 0.33 2.86 21.10
CA GLY A 208 0.24 3.12 22.54
C GLY A 208 -1.11 3.67 23.03
N ARG A 209 -2.19 3.46 22.28
CA ARG A 209 -3.56 3.81 22.65
C ARG A 209 -4.25 2.64 23.35
N GLN A 210 -5.17 2.95 24.27
CA GLN A 210 -6.02 1.90 24.84
C GLN A 210 -6.96 1.33 23.75
N PRO A 211 -7.00 0.01 23.56
CA PRO A 211 -7.85 -0.60 22.56
C PRO A 211 -9.32 -0.47 22.95
N SER A 212 -10.08 0.37 22.23
CA SER A 212 -11.49 0.59 22.54
C SER A 212 -12.42 -0.47 21.93
N ARG A 213 -12.01 -1.12 20.82
CA ARG A 213 -12.87 -2.00 20.01
C ARG A 213 -12.14 -3.24 19.46
N SER A 214 -11.19 -3.82 20.18
CA SER A 214 -10.36 -4.93 19.69
C SER A 214 -11.15 -6.10 19.11
N ARG A 215 -12.27 -6.50 19.73
CA ARG A 215 -13.11 -7.61 19.22
C ARG A 215 -13.69 -7.29 17.85
N PHE A 216 -14.20 -6.06 17.67
CA PHE A 216 -14.73 -5.63 16.39
C PHE A 216 -13.64 -5.63 15.31
N HIS A 217 -12.44 -5.09 15.59
CA HIS A 217 -11.36 -5.08 14.60
C HIS A 217 -10.92 -6.50 14.22
N PHE A 218 -10.81 -7.39 15.21
CA PHE A 218 -10.45 -8.79 14.96
C PHE A 218 -11.48 -9.49 14.07
N VAL A 219 -12.77 -9.34 14.37
CA VAL A 219 -13.85 -9.92 13.56
C VAL A 219 -13.91 -9.27 12.18
N ALA A 220 -13.84 -7.94 12.08
CA ALA A 220 -13.98 -7.23 10.82
C ALA A 220 -12.84 -7.56 9.83
N TYR A 221 -11.58 -7.38 10.25
CA TYR A 221 -10.43 -7.68 9.38
C TYR A 221 -10.22 -9.19 9.21
N GLY A 222 -10.57 -10.01 10.21
CA GLY A 222 -10.59 -11.47 10.10
C GLY A 222 -11.60 -11.95 9.06
N SER A 223 -12.81 -11.39 9.04
CA SER A 223 -13.81 -11.70 8.01
C SER A 223 -13.35 -11.28 6.62
N VAL A 224 -12.72 -10.12 6.47
CA VAL A 224 -12.12 -9.70 5.19
C VAL A 224 -11.07 -10.69 4.72
N PHE A 225 -10.15 -11.12 5.60
CA PHE A 225 -9.16 -12.13 5.30
C PHE A 225 -9.80 -13.45 4.84
N LEU A 226 -10.77 -13.96 5.60
CA LEU A 226 -11.43 -15.23 5.30
C LEU A 226 -12.20 -15.16 3.98
N LEU A 227 -12.95 -14.09 3.73
CA LEU A 227 -13.67 -13.89 2.47
C LEU A 227 -12.71 -13.82 1.29
N TRP A 228 -11.60 -13.08 1.43
CA TRP A 228 -10.58 -13.02 0.40
C TRP A 228 -9.96 -14.40 0.13
N VAL A 229 -9.61 -15.16 1.17
CA VAL A 229 -9.10 -16.53 1.05
C VAL A 229 -10.08 -17.44 0.28
N LEU A 230 -11.38 -17.34 0.59
CA LEU A 230 -12.43 -18.17 -0.01
C LEU A 230 -12.71 -17.86 -1.49
N ILE A 231 -12.36 -16.68 -1.98
CA ILE A 231 -12.57 -16.29 -3.38
C ILE A 231 -11.28 -16.31 -4.20
N HIS A 232 -10.11 -16.44 -3.56
CA HIS A 232 -8.83 -16.28 -4.25
C HIS A 232 -8.38 -17.58 -4.95
N PRO A 233 -8.34 -17.62 -6.30
CA PRO A 233 -8.09 -18.84 -7.05
C PRO A 233 -6.69 -19.39 -6.84
N GLY A 234 -5.67 -18.53 -6.65
CA GLY A 234 -4.32 -18.96 -6.32
C GLY A 234 -4.22 -19.77 -5.02
N ILE A 235 -5.05 -19.45 -4.02
CA ILE A 235 -5.08 -20.20 -2.75
C ILE A 235 -5.76 -21.55 -2.97
N HIS A 236 -6.86 -21.57 -3.73
CA HIS A 236 -7.55 -22.80 -4.08
C HIS A 236 -6.67 -23.74 -4.91
N LEU A 237 -5.93 -23.20 -5.89
CA LEU A 237 -4.96 -23.95 -6.69
C LEU A 237 -3.83 -24.53 -5.83
N LEU A 238 -3.30 -23.73 -4.91
CA LEU A 238 -2.26 -24.18 -3.98
C LEU A 238 -2.78 -25.30 -3.06
N ALA A 239 -3.99 -25.14 -2.52
CA ALA A 239 -4.65 -26.14 -1.68
C ALA A 239 -4.95 -27.44 -2.46
N ALA A 240 -5.48 -27.33 -3.67
CA ALA A 240 -5.76 -28.47 -4.54
C ALA A 240 -4.49 -29.26 -4.92
N ARG A 241 -3.34 -28.58 -4.98
CA ARG A 241 -2.02 -29.18 -5.24
C ARG A 241 -1.26 -29.56 -3.96
N GLY A 242 -1.91 -29.50 -2.80
CA GLY A 242 -1.34 -29.92 -1.51
C GLY A 242 -0.17 -29.08 -1.03
N PHE A 243 -0.16 -27.78 -1.33
CA PHE A 243 0.89 -26.82 -0.93
C PHE A 243 2.31 -27.22 -1.36
N ARG A 244 2.44 -28.01 -2.44
CA ARG A 244 3.74 -28.42 -2.99
C ARG A 244 4.45 -27.25 -3.66
N THR A 245 5.79 -27.26 -3.62
CA THR A 245 6.63 -26.36 -4.41
C THR A 245 6.32 -26.48 -5.91
N GLY A 246 6.36 -25.38 -6.66
CA GLY A 246 5.93 -25.31 -8.06
C GLY A 246 4.41 -25.25 -8.31
N ALA A 247 3.57 -25.34 -7.26
CA ALA A 247 2.12 -25.45 -7.44
C ALA A 247 1.45 -24.26 -8.15
N THR A 248 2.00 -23.05 -8.09
CA THR A 248 1.45 -21.87 -8.78
C THR A 248 2.46 -21.19 -9.71
N SER A 249 3.65 -21.76 -9.92
CA SER A 249 4.80 -21.17 -10.65
C SER A 249 5.26 -19.78 -10.16
N TYR A 250 4.58 -19.17 -9.19
CA TYR A 250 4.81 -17.80 -8.73
C TYR A 250 5.00 -17.69 -7.21
N VAL A 251 4.36 -18.57 -6.43
CA VAL A 251 4.57 -18.66 -4.97
C VAL A 251 5.05 -20.07 -4.64
N GLY A 252 6.31 -20.18 -4.22
CA GLY A 252 6.89 -21.46 -3.83
C GLY A 252 7.98 -21.25 -2.80
N MET A 253 8.14 -22.24 -1.92
CA MET A 253 9.30 -22.38 -1.02
C MET A 253 10.50 -22.94 -1.80
N GLU A 254 10.70 -22.44 -3.02
CA GLU A 254 11.74 -22.92 -3.92
C GLU A 254 13.07 -22.31 -3.53
N HIS A 255 14.13 -23.09 -3.71
CA HIS A 255 15.50 -22.68 -3.48
C HIS A 255 15.77 -22.05 -2.08
N PRO A 256 15.49 -22.77 -0.97
CA PRO A 256 15.78 -22.29 0.38
C PRO A 256 17.24 -21.89 0.58
N GLU A 257 18.16 -22.53 -0.15
CA GLU A 257 19.59 -22.19 -0.19
C GLU A 257 19.86 -20.76 -0.68
N ARG A 258 18.91 -20.14 -1.39
CA ARG A 258 19.02 -18.77 -1.92
C ARG A 258 18.32 -17.72 -1.06
N TRP A 259 17.54 -18.11 -0.05
CA TRP A 259 16.72 -17.16 0.72
C TRP A 259 17.56 -16.09 1.41
N GLY A 260 18.68 -16.45 2.04
CA GLY A 260 19.58 -15.48 2.66
C GLY A 260 20.12 -14.46 1.65
N LYS A 261 20.46 -14.92 0.45
CA LYS A 261 20.92 -14.05 -0.65
C LYS A 261 19.80 -13.11 -1.13
N TYR A 262 18.58 -13.61 -1.29
CA TYR A 262 17.44 -12.78 -1.70
C TYR A 262 17.07 -11.77 -0.61
N LEU A 263 17.04 -12.18 0.65
CA LEU A 263 16.79 -11.30 1.78
C LEU A 263 17.80 -10.14 1.82
N LEU A 264 19.09 -10.44 1.67
CA LEU A 264 20.13 -9.41 1.62
C LEU A 264 19.92 -8.47 0.43
N ARG A 265 19.63 -9.00 -0.77
CA ARG A 265 19.36 -8.19 -1.96
C ARG A 265 18.16 -7.26 -1.76
N TYR A 266 17.06 -7.76 -1.19
CA TYR A 266 15.89 -6.94 -0.88
C TYR A 266 16.21 -5.86 0.16
N ALA A 267 16.98 -6.19 1.21
CA ALA A 267 17.43 -5.21 2.19
C ALA A 267 18.30 -4.12 1.55
N MET A 268 19.21 -4.49 0.65
CA MET A 268 20.01 -3.53 -0.11
C MET A 268 19.13 -2.63 -0.99
N THR A 269 18.16 -3.20 -1.71
CA THR A 269 17.21 -2.44 -2.53
C THR A 269 16.40 -1.45 -1.67
N LEU A 270 15.92 -1.86 -0.49
CA LEU A 270 15.23 -0.98 0.47
C LEU A 270 16.07 0.22 0.91
N LEU A 271 17.39 0.09 0.86
CA LEU A 271 18.35 1.15 1.18
C LEU A 271 18.86 1.90 -0.06
N ASN A 272 18.26 1.70 -1.24
CA ASN A 272 18.75 2.20 -2.53
C ASN A 272 20.19 1.79 -2.86
N LEU A 273 20.65 0.65 -2.33
CA LEU A 273 21.97 0.11 -2.64
C LEU A 273 21.88 -0.89 -3.80
N PRO A 274 22.83 -0.87 -4.76
CA PRO A 274 22.83 -1.81 -5.86
C PRO A 274 23.02 -3.24 -5.32
N PRO A 275 22.17 -4.20 -5.70
CA PRO A 275 22.25 -5.56 -5.17
C PRO A 275 23.54 -6.25 -5.58
N TRP A 276 24.22 -6.86 -4.61
CA TRP A 276 25.51 -7.52 -4.84
C TRP A 276 25.43 -8.69 -5.83
N GLY A 277 26.44 -8.79 -6.69
CA GLY A 277 26.59 -9.85 -7.69
C GLY A 277 25.59 -9.75 -8.85
N LEU A 278 25.08 -8.55 -9.12
CA LEU A 278 24.36 -8.21 -10.35
C LEU A 278 25.11 -7.06 -11.02
N SER A 279 25.83 -7.36 -12.10
CA SER A 279 26.32 -6.33 -13.03
C SER A 279 25.20 -6.03 -14.00
N VAL A 280 24.64 -4.82 -13.92
CA VAL A 280 23.74 -4.31 -14.96
C VAL A 280 24.63 -3.58 -15.95
N SER A 281 24.90 -4.21 -17.09
CA SER A 281 25.49 -3.52 -18.24
C SER A 281 24.49 -2.47 -18.71
N TRP A 282 24.91 -1.21 -18.80
CA TRP A 282 24.05 -0.17 -19.34
C TRP A 282 23.73 -0.49 -20.80
N TRP A 283 22.66 0.08 -21.34
CA TRP A 283 22.29 -0.18 -22.73
C TRP A 283 23.43 0.16 -23.71
N SER A 284 24.20 1.22 -23.41
CA SER A 284 25.43 1.59 -24.11
C SER A 284 26.46 0.46 -24.16
N ASP A 285 26.57 -0.32 -23.08
CA ASP A 285 27.56 -1.37 -22.94
C ASP A 285 27.14 -2.66 -23.66
N ARG A 286 25.86 -2.74 -24.06
CA ARG A 286 25.28 -3.88 -24.80
C ARG A 286 25.11 -3.61 -26.31
N ALA A 287 25.31 -2.36 -26.72
CA ALA A 287 25.14 -1.93 -28.10
C ALA A 287 26.44 -1.98 -28.92
N ASN A 288 27.57 -2.31 -28.28
CA ASN A 288 28.86 -2.63 -28.92
C ASN A 288 29.08 -4.14 -28.92
#